data_AF-W1J7T8-F1
#
_entry.id   AF-W1J7T8-F1
#
_cell.length_a   1.000
_cell.length_b   1.000
_cell.length_c   1.000
_cell.angle_alpha   90.00
_cell.angle_beta   90.00
_cell.angle_gamma   90.00
#
_symmetry.space_group_name_H-M   'P 1'
#
loop_
_entity.id
_entity.type
_entity.pdbx_description
1 polymer ?
#
loop_
_entity_poly.entity_id
_entity_poly.type
_entity_poly.pdbx_seq_one_letter_code
_entity_poly.pdbx_strand_id
1 'polypeptide(L)' 'MCNVTNQPSIIPPHLLEHIAKNCDENDKEHVLRTLDHVKSLMKQSATNPPLRAKDKLQVDKEKNN' A
#
# COMPACT_ATOMS: atom_id res chain seq x y z
N MET A 1 1.75 -17.68 27.76
CA MET A 1 2.57 -16.62 27.13
C MET A 1 1.79 -16.10 25.94
N CYS A 2 1.09 -14.98 26.08
CA CYS A 2 0.35 -14.37 24.97
C CYS A 2 1.31 -13.42 24.26
N ASN A 3 1.88 -13.86 23.13
CA ASN A 3 2.61 -12.96 22.24
C ASN A 3 1.59 -11.98 21.64
N VAL A 4 1.46 -10.81 22.25
CA VAL A 4 0.79 -9.66 21.64
C VAL A 4 1.68 -9.15 20.52
N THR A 5 1.68 -9.84 19.39
CA THR A 5 1.97 -9.23 18.09
C THR A 5 0.80 -8.33 17.70
N ASN A 6 0.50 -7.33 18.53
CA ASN A 6 -0.31 -6.16 18.17
C ASN A 6 0.54 -5.20 17.32
N GLN A 7 1.42 -5.76 16.49
CA GLN A 7 2.12 -4.98 15.48
C GLN A 7 1.07 -4.77 14.39
N PRO A 8 0.66 -3.52 14.10
CA PRO A 8 -0.30 -3.26 13.06
C PRO A 8 0.23 -3.84 11.74
N SER A 9 -0.36 -4.95 11.31
CA SER A 9 -0.06 -5.55 10.02
C SER A 9 -0.56 -4.58 8.96
N ILE A 10 0.35 -4.06 8.16
CA ILE A 10 -0.02 -3.22 7.01
C ILE A 10 -0.75 -4.06 5.96
N ILE A 11 -0.49 -5.37 5.94
CA ILE A 11 -1.16 -6.29 5.04
C ILE A 11 -2.54 -6.58 5.60
N PRO A 12 -3.61 -6.24 4.87
CA PRO A 12 -4.95 -6.54 5.33
C PRO A 12 -5.17 -8.05 5.45
N PRO A 13 -5.88 -8.53 6.50
CA PRO A 13 -6.12 -9.96 6.70
C PRO A 13 -6.81 -10.64 5.51
N HIS A 14 -7.73 -9.94 4.85
CA HIS A 14 -8.44 -10.46 3.68
C HIS A 14 -7.50 -10.74 2.49
N LEU A 15 -6.39 -10.00 2.37
CA LEU A 15 -5.41 -10.23 1.31
C LEU A 15 -4.63 -11.52 1.56
N LEU A 16 -4.23 -11.76 2.82
CA LEU A 16 -3.59 -13.02 3.22
C LEU A 16 -4.52 -14.22 3.01
N GLU A 17 -5.81 -14.06 3.33
CA GLU A 17 -6.82 -15.10 3.08
C GLU A 17 -7.01 -15.37 1.59
N HIS A 18 -7.02 -14.33 0.75
CA HIS A 18 -7.11 -14.49 -0.70
C HIS A 18 -5.90 -15.24 -1.27
N ILE A 19 -4.69 -14.91 -0.83
CA ILE A 19 -3.46 -15.62 -1.22
C ILE A 19 -3.54 -17.09 -0.77
N ALA A 20 -3.93 -17.35 0.47
CA ALA A 20 -4.02 -18.71 1.00
C ALA A 20 -5.06 -19.58 0.27
N LYS A 21 -6.13 -18.98 -0.28
CA LYS A 21 -7.17 -19.70 -1.02
C LYS A 21 -6.88 -19.91 -2.50
N ASN A 22 -6.14 -19.00 -3.12
CA ASN A 22 -6.06 -18.94 -4.59
C ASN A 22 -4.64 -19.13 -5.14
N CYS A 23 -3.60 -19.06 -4.32
CA CYS A 23 -2.21 -19.22 -4.75
C CYS A 23 -1.67 -20.60 -4.38
N ASP A 24 -0.86 -21.17 -5.27
CA ASP A 24 -0.15 -22.42 -5.03
C ASP A 24 1.38 -22.26 -5.04
N GLU A 25 2.11 -23.37 -5.10
CA GLU A 25 3.58 -23.36 -5.09
C GLU A 25 4.19 -22.59 -6.28
N ASN A 26 3.51 -22.54 -7.43
CA ASN A 26 3.97 -21.81 -8.61
C ASN A 26 3.84 -20.28 -8.44
N ASP A 27 2.86 -19.85 -7.64
CA ASP A 27 2.62 -18.43 -7.34
C ASP A 27 3.53 -17.89 -6.25
N LYS A 28 4.12 -18.78 -5.43
CA LYS A 28 4.91 -18.43 -4.25
C LYS A 28 5.99 -17.38 -4.54
N GLU A 29 6.76 -17.57 -5.59
CA GLU A 29 7.84 -16.64 -5.99
C GLU A 29 7.28 -15.25 -6.34
N HIS A 30 6.13 -15.19 -7.01
CA HIS A 30 5.48 -13.94 -7.37
C HIS A 30 4.94 -13.22 -6.14
N VAL A 31 4.26 -13.93 -5.25
CA VAL A 31 3.76 -13.42 -3.97
C VAL A 31 4.91 -12.83 -3.15
N LEU A 32 6.02 -13.56 -3.01
CA LEU A 32 7.18 -13.10 -2.25
C LEU A 32 7.80 -11.83 -2.86
N ARG A 33 7.99 -11.79 -4.19
CA ARG A 33 8.50 -10.59 -4.88
C ARG A 33 7.59 -9.38 -4.68
N THR A 34 6.27 -9.56 -4.76
CA THR A 34 5.31 -8.48 -4.52
C THR A 34 5.39 -7.96 -3.09
N LEU A 35 5.45 -8.86 -2.10
CA LEU A 35 5.58 -8.48 -0.69
C LEU A 35 6.86 -7.70 -0.42
N ASP A 36 7.99 -8.13 -0.99
CA ASP A 36 9.26 -7.42 -0.87
C ASP A 36 9.22 -6.05 -1.55
N HIS A 37 8.59 -5.96 -2.73
CA HIS A 37 8.42 -4.69 -3.43
C HIS A 37 7.60 -3.68 -2.61
N VAL A 38 6.44 -4.10 -2.08
CA VAL A 38 5.61 -3.27 -1.21
C VAL A 38 6.39 -2.82 0.02
N LYS A 39 7.11 -3.73 0.69
CA LYS A 39 7.95 -3.40 1.85
C LYS A 39 9.01 -2.34 1.52
N SER A 40 9.60 -2.38 0.33
CA SER A 40 10.54 -1.36 -0.14
C SER A 40 9.85 0.00 -0.32
N LEU A 41 8.70 0.04 -1.00
CA LEU A 41 7.90 1.26 -1.17
C LEU A 41 7.49 1.89 0.16
N MET A 42 7.17 1.06 1.15
CA MET A 42 6.84 1.52 2.49
C MET A 42 8.03 2.20 3.19
N LYS A 43 9.22 1.63 3.08
CA LYS A 43 10.45 2.26 3.61
C LYS A 43 10.74 3.58 2.91
N GLN A 44 10.56 3.63 1.59
CA GLN A 44 10.78 4.84 0.79
C GLN A 44 9.78 5.96 1.12
N SER A 45 8.50 5.64 1.29
CA SER A 45 7.46 6.61 1.69
C SER A 45 7.62 7.09 3.13
N ALA A 46 8.12 6.26 4.04
CA ALA A 46 8.51 6.70 5.38
C ALA A 46 9.71 7.67 5.36
N THR A 47 10.58 7.56 4.34
CA THR A 47 11.76 8.42 4.19
C THR A 47 11.44 9.73 3.48
N ASN A 48 10.48 9.72 2.56
CA ASN A 48 10.04 10.90 1.80
C ASN A 48 8.60 11.25 2.20
N PRO A 49 8.37 12.14 3.18
CA PRO A 49 7.03 12.59 3.50
C PRO A 49 6.40 13.21 2.24
N PRO A 50 5.08 13.05 2.02
CA PRO A 50 4.44 13.55 0.81
C PRO A 50 4.69 15.05 0.69
N LEU A 51 5.33 15.46 -0.41
CA LEU A 51 5.30 16.86 -0.84
C LEU A 51 3.82 17.18 -1.03
N ARG A 52 3.26 17.94 -0.07
CA ARG A 52 1.87 18.38 -0.11
C ARG A 52 1.58 18.96 -1.49
N ALA A 53 0.80 18.25 -2.30
CA ALA A 53 0.30 18.75 -3.56
C ALA A 53 -0.60 19.95 -3.23
N LYS A 54 -0.05 21.16 -3.34
CA LYS A 54 -0.82 22.40 -3.43
C LYS A 54 -1.38 22.49 -4.84
N ASP A 55 -2.28 21.58 -5.21
CA ASP A 55 -3.17 21.85 -6.33
C ASP A 55 -4.29 22.76 -5.81
N LYS A 56 -4.04 24.06 -5.89
CA LYS A 56 -5.10 25.06 -5.86
C LYS A 56 -6.03 24.71 -7.03
N LEU A 57 -7.20 24.20 -6.73
CA LEU A 57 -8.33 24.22 -7.64
C LEU A 57 -8.67 25.69 -7.92
N GLN A 58 -8.05 26.30 -8.93
CA GLN A 58 -8.56 27.53 -9.55
C GLN A 58 -9.62 27.10 -10.55
N VAL A 59 -10.86 27.02 -10.08
CA VAL A 59 -12.04 27.05 -10.94
C VAL A 59 -12.18 28.49 -11.41
N ASP A 60 -11.54 28.81 -12.54
CA ASP A 60 -11.77 30.08 -13.21
C ASP A 60 -13.22 30.13 -13.70
N LYS A 61 -13.93 31.16 -13.26
CA LYS A 61 -15.31 31.43 -13.61
C LYS A 61 -15.43 31.73 -15.10
N GLU A 62 -16.40 31.04 -15.67
CA GLU A 62 -17.06 31.23 -16.95
C GLU A 62 -17.10 32.69 -17.44
N LYS A 63 -16.69 32.82 -18.70
CA LYS A 63 -16.47 34.02 -19.51
C LYS A 63 -17.77 34.78 -19.77
N ASN A 64 -17.84 36.03 -19.33
CA ASN A 64 -18.87 37.00 -19.73
C ASN A 64 -18.22 38.04 -20.66
N ASN A 65 -18.49 37.92 -21.97
CA ASN A 65 -18.70 39.03 -22.92
C ASN A 65 -18.83 38.52 -24.36
#